data_AF-A0A952R7S9-F1
#
_entry.id   AF-A0A952R7S9-F1
#
_cell.length_a   1.000
_cell.length_b   1.000
_cell.length_c   1.000
_cell.angle_alpha   90.00
_cell.angle_beta   90.00
_cell.angle_gamma   90.00
#
_symmetry.space_group_name_H-M   'P 1'
#
loop_
_entity.id
_entity.type
_entity.pdbx_description
1 polymer ?
#
loop_
_entity_poly.entity_id
_entity_poly.type
_entity_poly.pdbx_seq_one_letter_code
_entity_poly.pdbx_strand_id
1 'polypeptide(L)'
;MGSRPKPSRQRTSRLSRALWLGATVALFSVGCRASVSAKVNTGGDDDELDESVTPVSSTLDTDPLDVEYALNGARHDLGLSEQAKSAASTCSCLAVKVGTATDPAFEWQGGVPRIDPDHQLVFAMSSEGKACEKEPEDSLGASYWGFRQEGEDIVIVVENARFGRPLTSGAVIPKPTGSGRVYLRPASREVPYGRPADGSTHCRLD
;
A
#
# COMPACT_ATOMS: atom_id res chain seq x y z
N MET A 1 37.07 -28.18 49.47
CA MET A 1 38.20 -27.46 48.83
C MET A 1 37.71 -26.99 47.47
N GLY A 2 37.63 -25.73 47.07
CA GLY A 2 37.90 -24.39 47.61
C GLY A 2 37.56 -23.45 46.43
N SER A 3 36.70 -22.44 46.62
CA SER A 3 37.09 -21.02 46.63
C SER A 3 37.93 -20.63 45.40
N ARG A 4 37.51 -19.76 44.45
CA ARG A 4 36.90 -18.42 44.61
C ARG A 4 36.43 -17.87 43.24
N PRO A 5 35.51 -16.89 43.24
CA PRO A 5 35.09 -16.11 42.08
C PRO A 5 36.14 -15.04 41.70
N LYS A 6 36.17 -14.66 40.42
CA LYS A 6 37.03 -13.58 39.89
C LYS A 6 36.24 -12.26 39.84
N PRO A 7 36.74 -11.15 40.45
CA PRO A 7 36.05 -9.87 40.46
C PRO A 7 36.62 -8.84 39.46
N SER A 8 35.82 -7.77 39.31
CA SER A 8 36.19 -6.36 39.06
C SER A 8 36.35 -5.92 37.59
N ARG A 9 35.48 -4.97 37.20
CA ARG A 9 35.73 -3.53 36.92
C ARG A 9 36.36 -3.32 35.53
N GLN A 10 35.85 -2.44 34.68
CA GLN A 10 35.73 -1.01 34.93
C GLN A 10 34.57 -0.36 34.16
N ARG A 11 33.83 0.51 34.87
CA ARG A 11 33.14 1.66 34.30
C ARG A 11 34.19 2.60 33.70
N THR A 12 34.04 2.99 32.44
CA THR A 12 34.55 4.27 31.96
C THR A 12 33.42 5.00 31.23
N SER A 13 32.96 6.04 31.90
CA SER A 13 32.20 7.16 31.39
C SER A 13 32.80 7.70 30.09
N ARG A 14 31.95 7.93 29.08
CA ARG A 14 32.19 9.00 28.10
C ARG A 14 30.95 9.88 28.05
N LEU A 15 31.02 10.95 28.83
CA LEU A 15 30.30 12.18 28.56
C LEU A 15 30.78 12.69 27.20
N SER A 16 29.87 12.81 26.24
CA SER A 16 30.07 13.68 25.09
C SER A 16 28.85 14.57 24.98
N ARG A 17 28.88 15.64 25.77
CA ARG A 17 28.15 16.88 25.49
C ARG A 17 28.91 17.59 24.38
N ALA A 18 28.28 17.81 23.24
CA ALA A 18 28.64 18.90 22.36
C ALA A 18 27.35 19.41 21.71
N LEU A 19 26.93 20.58 22.18
CA LEU A 19 25.85 21.37 21.63
C LEU A 19 26.12 21.61 20.14
N TRP A 20 25.13 21.32 19.29
CA TRP A 20 25.05 21.95 17.98
C TRP A 20 23.91 22.95 17.99
N LEU A 21 24.30 24.20 17.77
CA LEU A 21 23.43 25.35 17.65
C LEU A 21 22.43 25.12 16.51
N GLY A 22 21.16 25.41 16.82
CA GLY A 22 20.06 25.38 15.87
C GLY A 22 20.19 26.48 14.82
N ALA A 23 20.07 26.09 13.57
CA ALA A 23 19.74 26.99 12.46
C ALA A 23 18.21 27.01 12.32
N THR A 24 17.59 28.09 12.76
CA THR A 24 16.20 28.45 12.43
C THR A 24 16.11 28.82 10.96
N VAL A 25 15.58 27.93 10.12
CA VAL A 25 15.23 28.22 8.73
C VAL A 25 13.74 28.53 8.65
N ALA A 26 13.46 29.68 8.03
CA ALA A 26 12.18 30.35 7.97
C ALA A 26 11.08 29.55 7.24
N LEU A 27 9.86 29.64 7.78
CA LEU A 27 8.63 29.20 7.14
C LEU A 27 8.31 30.10 5.93
N PHE A 28 8.30 29.53 4.73
CA PHE A 28 7.58 30.09 3.59
C PHE A 28 6.28 29.32 3.40
N SER A 29 5.20 29.86 3.94
CA SER A 29 3.83 29.44 3.65
C SER A 29 3.41 30.00 2.28
N VAL A 30 3.55 29.18 1.23
CA VAL A 30 2.91 29.43 -0.06
C VAL A 30 1.52 28.81 -0.01
N GLY A 31 0.51 29.66 0.10
CA GLY A 31 -0.89 29.25 0.08
C GLY A 31 -1.35 28.91 -1.33
N CYS A 32 -2.03 27.77 -1.48
CA CYS A 32 -2.88 27.51 -2.64
C CYS A 32 -4.29 28.01 -2.33
N ARG A 33 -4.64 29.20 -2.83
CA ARG A 33 -6.03 29.63 -2.99
C ARG A 33 -6.62 28.86 -4.18
N ALA A 34 -7.35 27.78 -3.92
CA ALA A 34 -8.26 27.21 -4.91
C ALA A 34 -9.60 27.98 -4.83
N SER A 35 -9.85 28.88 -5.78
CA SER A 35 -11.18 29.46 -5.99
C SER A 35 -11.92 28.63 -7.04
N VAL A 36 -12.93 27.88 -6.62
CA VAL A 36 -13.87 27.24 -7.54
C VAL A 36 -15.01 28.21 -7.79
N SER A 37 -15.02 28.82 -8.98
CA SER A 37 -16.20 29.54 -9.49
C SER A 37 -17.21 28.51 -9.99
N ALA A 38 -18.13 28.07 -9.13
CA ALA A 38 -19.34 27.41 -9.58
C ALA A 38 -20.32 28.49 -10.07
N LYS A 39 -20.34 28.72 -11.39
CA LYS A 39 -21.38 29.54 -12.04
C LYS A 39 -22.62 28.68 -12.22
N VAL A 40 -23.52 28.70 -11.23
CA VAL A 40 -24.87 28.16 -11.37
C VAL A 40 -25.71 29.24 -12.06
N ASN A 41 -26.05 29.02 -13.33
CA ASN A 41 -27.11 29.75 -14.00
C ASN A 41 -28.45 29.12 -13.57
N THR A 42 -29.11 29.68 -12.57
CA THR A 42 -30.57 29.57 -12.44
C THR A 42 -31.17 30.77 -13.18
N GLY A 43 -31.19 30.68 -14.50
CA GLY A 43 -32.02 31.54 -15.32
C GLY A 43 -33.42 30.95 -15.34
N GLY A 44 -34.27 31.40 -14.42
CA GLY A 44 -35.70 31.35 -14.60
C GLY A 44 -36.12 32.71 -15.11
N ASP A 45 -36.63 32.75 -16.33
CA ASP A 45 -37.57 33.76 -16.81
C ASP A 45 -38.36 33.09 -17.94
N ASP A 46 -39.67 33.04 -17.73
CA ASP A 46 -40.68 32.60 -18.68
C ASP A 46 -40.65 33.52 -19.90
N ASP A 47 -40.51 32.96 -21.10
CA ASP A 47 -41.20 33.48 -22.28
C ASP A 47 -41.24 32.41 -23.40
N GLU A 48 -42.48 32.15 -23.79
CA GLU A 48 -42.96 31.31 -24.88
C GLU A 48 -42.52 31.90 -26.23
N LEU A 49 -41.76 31.17 -27.06
CA LEU A 49 -41.91 31.20 -28.52
C LEU A 49 -41.33 29.93 -29.18
N ASP A 50 -42.18 29.41 -30.06
CA ASP A 50 -42.06 28.27 -30.96
C ASP A 50 -40.84 28.33 -31.88
N GLU A 51 -39.92 27.36 -31.75
CA GLU A 51 -39.09 26.89 -32.86
C GLU A 51 -38.92 25.38 -32.72
N SER A 52 -39.52 24.66 -33.67
CA SER A 52 -39.49 23.22 -33.78
C SER A 52 -38.06 22.70 -34.00
N VAL A 53 -37.35 22.45 -32.90
CA VAL A 53 -36.10 21.69 -32.88
C VAL A 53 -36.45 20.22 -32.98
N THR A 54 -36.31 19.66 -34.18
CA THR A 54 -36.29 18.20 -34.36
C THR A 54 -35.30 17.60 -33.36
N PRO A 55 -35.68 16.58 -32.56
CA PRO A 55 -34.70 15.88 -31.76
C PRO A 55 -33.73 15.23 -32.75
N VAL A 56 -32.53 15.80 -32.87
CA VAL A 56 -31.38 15.03 -33.32
C VAL A 56 -31.25 13.92 -32.31
N SER A 57 -31.83 12.78 -32.67
CA SER A 57 -31.56 11.50 -32.06
C SER A 57 -30.07 11.28 -32.30
N SER A 58 -29.25 11.82 -31.40
CA SER A 58 -27.89 11.38 -31.22
C SER A 58 -28.01 9.91 -30.84
N THR A 59 -28.00 9.06 -31.86
CA THR A 59 -27.45 7.73 -31.75
C THR A 59 -26.06 7.95 -31.19
N LEU A 60 -25.96 7.89 -29.85
CA LEU A 60 -24.73 7.60 -29.17
C LEU A 60 -24.30 6.27 -29.78
N ASP A 61 -23.46 6.37 -30.81
CA ASP A 61 -22.55 5.31 -31.19
C ASP A 61 -21.92 4.86 -29.88
N THR A 62 -22.45 3.77 -29.35
CA THR A 62 -21.87 3.10 -28.20
C THR A 62 -20.60 2.51 -28.75
N ASP A 63 -19.54 3.30 -28.67
CA ASP A 63 -18.18 2.89 -28.97
C ASP A 63 -17.97 1.55 -28.27
N PRO A 64 -17.48 0.51 -28.96
CA PRO A 64 -17.35 -0.77 -28.34
C PRO A 64 -16.30 -0.65 -27.24
N LEU A 65 -16.78 -0.80 -26.00
CA LEU A 65 -16.05 -1.35 -24.86
C LEU A 65 -15.13 -0.38 -24.11
N ASP A 66 -15.71 0.57 -23.39
CA ASP A 66 -15.04 1.18 -22.24
C ASP A 66 -15.02 0.14 -21.09
N VAL A 67 -14.09 -0.80 -21.15
CA VAL A 67 -13.90 -1.79 -20.09
C VAL A 67 -13.22 -1.07 -18.93
N GLU A 68 -13.99 -0.69 -17.93
CA GLU A 68 -13.46 -0.07 -16.72
C GLU A 68 -12.64 -1.11 -15.93
N TYR A 69 -11.31 -0.98 -15.99
CA TYR A 69 -10.38 -1.74 -15.18
C TYR A 69 -10.27 -1.12 -13.78
N ALA A 70 -10.10 -1.97 -12.77
CA ALA A 70 -9.87 -1.49 -11.40
C ALA A 70 -8.60 -0.64 -11.33
N LEU A 71 -8.67 0.45 -10.57
CA LEU A 71 -7.51 1.32 -10.35
C LEU A 71 -6.44 0.62 -9.50
N ASN A 72 -5.17 0.97 -9.76
CA ASN A 72 -4.07 0.58 -8.89
C ASN A 72 -4.23 1.20 -7.50
N GLY A 73 -4.12 0.39 -6.45
CA GLY A 73 -4.24 0.84 -5.08
C GLY A 73 -4.79 -0.22 -4.14
N ALA A 74 -4.96 0.19 -2.88
CA ALA A 74 -5.45 -0.66 -1.82
C ALA A 74 -6.86 -1.18 -2.08
N ARG A 75 -7.12 -2.43 -1.70
CA ARG A 75 -8.41 -3.10 -1.80
C ARG A 75 -8.79 -3.65 -0.43
N HIS A 76 -9.88 -3.13 0.12
CA HIS A 76 -10.40 -3.51 1.43
C HIS A 76 -11.22 -4.82 1.36
N ASP A 77 -11.68 -5.15 0.16
CA ASP A 77 -12.46 -6.34 -0.16
C ASP A 77 -11.59 -7.53 -0.57
N LEU A 78 -10.26 -7.41 -0.54
CA LEU A 78 -9.30 -8.41 -0.97
C LEU A 78 -8.47 -8.95 0.20
N GLY A 79 -8.46 -10.28 0.35
CA GLY A 79 -7.59 -11.01 1.28
C GLY A 79 -6.96 -12.26 0.65
N LEU A 80 -6.16 -12.96 1.46
CA LEU A 80 -5.68 -14.30 1.14
C LEU A 80 -6.67 -15.35 1.60
N SER A 81 -6.80 -16.43 0.83
CA SER A 81 -7.54 -17.61 1.28
C SER A 81 -6.86 -18.31 2.45
N GLU A 82 -7.62 -19.05 3.25
CA GLU A 82 -7.10 -19.77 4.43
C GLU A 82 -5.92 -20.70 4.08
N GLN A 83 -5.99 -21.34 2.92
CA GLN A 83 -4.90 -22.17 2.42
C GLN A 83 -3.66 -21.34 2.08
N ALA A 84 -3.82 -20.17 1.45
CA ALA A 84 -2.72 -19.27 1.15
C ALA A 84 -2.11 -18.63 2.41
N LYS A 85 -2.92 -18.28 3.43
CA LYS A 85 -2.44 -17.80 4.74
C LYS A 85 -1.56 -18.84 5.44
N SER A 86 -1.94 -20.11 5.34
CA SER A 86 -1.24 -21.23 5.98
C SER A 86 0.07 -21.62 5.28
N ALA A 87 0.30 -21.16 4.05
CA ALA A 87 1.50 -21.46 3.29
C ALA A 87 2.79 -20.98 3.98
N ALA A 88 3.92 -21.59 3.60
CA ALA A 88 5.24 -21.18 4.06
C ALA A 88 5.50 -19.72 3.64
N SER A 89 6.01 -18.94 4.60
CA SER A 89 6.24 -17.51 4.45
C SER A 89 7.66 -17.28 3.92
N THR A 90 7.78 -16.59 2.78
CA THR A 90 9.08 -16.16 2.22
C THR A 90 9.57 -14.85 2.85
N CYS A 91 8.64 -13.95 3.21
CA CYS A 91 8.93 -12.68 3.84
C CYS A 91 8.56 -12.71 5.32
N SER A 92 9.48 -12.28 6.18
CA SER A 92 9.33 -12.34 7.64
C SER A 92 7.92 -11.96 8.09
N CYS A 93 7.30 -12.90 8.81
CA CYS A 93 5.99 -12.77 9.43
C CYS A 93 4.81 -12.56 8.49
N LEU A 94 4.94 -12.81 7.19
CA LEU A 94 3.85 -12.60 6.25
C LEU A 94 3.66 -13.79 5.31
N ALA A 95 2.42 -14.27 5.23
CA ALA A 95 1.96 -14.95 4.02
C ALA A 95 1.70 -13.88 2.95
N VAL A 96 2.18 -14.11 1.73
CA VAL A 96 2.09 -13.16 0.63
C VAL A 96 1.80 -13.91 -0.66
N LYS A 97 0.97 -13.32 -1.52
CA LYS A 97 0.75 -13.78 -2.88
C LYS A 97 0.69 -12.61 -3.84
N VAL A 98 1.30 -12.81 -5.01
CA VAL A 98 1.11 -11.98 -6.19
C VAL A 98 0.56 -12.87 -7.32
N GLY A 99 -0.38 -12.35 -8.10
CA GLY A 99 -1.01 -13.13 -9.17
C GLY A 99 -2.01 -12.33 -9.98
N THR A 100 -2.88 -13.05 -10.70
CA THR A 100 -4.02 -12.47 -11.44
C THR A 100 -5.23 -12.33 -10.51
N ALA A 101 -6.22 -11.50 -10.87
CA ALA A 101 -7.40 -11.29 -10.03
C ALA A 101 -8.21 -12.58 -9.73
N THR A 102 -8.09 -13.60 -10.58
CA THR A 102 -8.78 -14.89 -10.45
C THR A 102 -7.93 -15.99 -9.82
N ASP A 103 -6.73 -15.68 -9.32
CA ASP A 103 -5.90 -16.68 -8.63
C ASP A 103 -6.64 -17.21 -7.38
N PRO A 104 -6.74 -18.54 -7.18
CA PRO A 104 -7.49 -19.14 -6.07
C PRO A 104 -6.89 -18.85 -4.68
N ALA A 105 -5.69 -18.28 -4.61
CA ALA A 105 -5.14 -17.77 -3.37
C ALA A 105 -5.80 -16.46 -2.90
N PHE A 106 -6.58 -15.79 -3.75
CA PHE A 106 -7.27 -14.54 -3.41
C PHE A 106 -8.74 -14.77 -3.06
N GLU A 107 -9.19 -14.10 -2.01
CA GLU A 107 -10.60 -14.05 -1.60
C GLU A 107 -11.12 -12.61 -1.75
N TRP A 108 -12.21 -12.46 -2.50
CA TRP A 108 -12.86 -11.17 -2.76
C TRP A 108 -14.23 -11.12 -2.08
N GLN A 109 -14.48 -10.10 -1.27
CA GLN A 109 -15.78 -9.89 -0.61
C GLN A 109 -16.82 -9.24 -1.54
N GLY A 110 -16.38 -8.44 -2.51
CA GLY A 110 -17.23 -7.70 -3.45
C GLY A 110 -17.31 -8.29 -4.86
N GLY A 111 -16.77 -9.49 -5.07
CA GLY A 111 -16.58 -10.09 -6.38
C GLY A 111 -15.23 -9.74 -7.02
N VAL A 112 -14.79 -10.55 -7.97
CA VAL A 112 -13.50 -10.37 -8.63
C VAL A 112 -13.57 -9.18 -9.59
N PRO A 113 -12.77 -8.12 -9.39
CA PRO A 113 -12.75 -6.99 -10.31
C PRO A 113 -12.11 -7.38 -11.64
N ARG A 114 -12.48 -6.67 -12.71
CA ARG A 114 -11.70 -6.71 -13.95
C ARG A 114 -10.41 -5.91 -13.72
N ILE A 115 -9.29 -6.49 -14.14
CA ILE A 115 -7.98 -5.84 -14.17
C ILE A 115 -7.40 -5.96 -15.56
N ASP A 116 -6.49 -5.06 -15.89
CA ASP A 116 -5.72 -5.11 -17.12
C ASP A 116 -4.64 -6.21 -17.00
N PRO A 117 -4.70 -7.33 -17.75
CA PRO A 117 -3.76 -8.43 -17.60
C PRO A 117 -2.33 -8.10 -18.06
N ASP A 118 -2.18 -7.06 -18.89
CA ASP A 118 -0.89 -6.64 -19.44
C ASP A 118 -0.19 -5.64 -18.52
N HIS A 119 -0.96 -4.86 -17.76
CA HIS A 119 -0.44 -3.78 -16.94
C HIS A 119 -0.64 -3.94 -15.43
N GLN A 120 -1.44 -4.89 -14.97
CA GLN A 120 -1.79 -5.03 -13.56
C GLN A 120 -1.59 -6.45 -13.02
N LEU A 121 -1.32 -6.49 -11.72
CA LEU A 121 -1.29 -7.69 -10.89
C LEU A 121 -2.11 -7.43 -9.62
N VAL A 122 -2.42 -8.51 -8.92
CA VAL A 122 -3.05 -8.47 -7.61
C VAL A 122 -2.05 -8.94 -6.56
N PHE A 123 -2.02 -8.22 -5.44
CA PHE A 123 -1.23 -8.54 -4.27
C PHE A 123 -2.16 -8.72 -3.07
N ALA A 124 -1.92 -9.74 -2.27
CA ALA A 124 -2.51 -9.87 -0.95
C ALA A 124 -1.52 -10.44 0.05
N MET A 125 -1.71 -10.08 1.32
CA MET A 125 -0.88 -10.53 2.43
C MET A 125 -1.71 -10.80 3.69
N SER A 126 -1.13 -11.58 4.60
CA SER A 126 -1.65 -11.78 5.95
C SER A 126 -0.49 -11.98 6.94
N SER A 127 -0.59 -11.32 8.09
CA SER A 127 0.25 -11.59 9.27
C SER A 127 -0.42 -12.56 10.26
N GLU A 128 -1.64 -13.02 9.97
CA GLU A 128 -2.41 -13.90 10.84
C GLU A 128 -1.69 -15.23 11.06
N GLY A 129 -1.54 -15.63 12.33
CA GLY A 129 -0.87 -16.87 12.71
C GLY A 129 0.65 -16.89 12.45
N LYS A 130 1.27 -15.76 12.08
CA LYS A 130 2.72 -15.65 11.88
C LYS A 130 3.34 -14.91 13.06
N ALA A 131 4.11 -15.62 13.89
CA ALA A 131 4.82 -15.01 15.01
C ALA A 131 5.87 -14.00 14.50
N CYS A 132 5.90 -12.82 15.09
CA CYS A 132 6.76 -11.75 14.61
C CYS A 132 7.60 -11.11 15.71
N GLU A 133 8.93 -11.19 15.58
CA GLU A 133 9.85 -10.60 16.55
C GLU A 133 9.71 -9.08 16.52
N LYS A 134 9.48 -8.47 17.69
CA LYS A 134 9.27 -7.02 17.88
C LYS A 134 7.93 -6.51 17.34
N GLU A 135 6.95 -7.38 17.17
CA GLU A 135 5.55 -6.97 17.05
C GLU A 135 5.11 -6.22 18.32
N PRO A 136 4.49 -5.03 18.18
CA PRO A 136 3.87 -4.35 19.32
C PRO A 136 2.78 -5.20 19.97
N GLU A 137 2.63 -5.14 21.30
CA GLU A 137 1.61 -5.92 22.02
C GLU A 137 0.17 -5.61 21.57
N ASP A 138 -0.06 -4.38 21.08
CA ASP A 138 -1.33 -3.88 20.56
C ASP A 138 -1.38 -3.88 19.02
N SER A 139 -0.50 -4.65 18.37
CA SER A 139 -0.47 -4.71 16.91
C SER A 139 -1.76 -5.28 16.35
N LEU A 140 -2.27 -4.63 15.30
CA LEU A 140 -3.34 -5.16 14.46
C LEU A 140 -2.78 -5.92 13.25
N GLY A 141 -1.49 -6.26 13.27
CA GLY A 141 -0.79 -6.90 12.16
C GLY A 141 -0.20 -5.93 11.13
N ALA A 142 -0.01 -6.44 9.92
CA ALA A 142 0.51 -5.69 8.78
C ALA A 142 -0.62 -5.06 7.93
N SER A 143 -0.38 -3.85 7.43
CA SER A 143 -1.28 -3.17 6.48
C SER A 143 -0.52 -2.70 5.24
N TYR A 144 -1.17 -2.78 4.09
CA TYR A 144 -0.63 -2.28 2.83
C TYR A 144 -0.56 -0.76 2.88
N TRP A 145 0.63 -0.20 2.70
CA TRP A 145 0.83 1.24 2.66
C TRP A 145 0.77 1.78 1.23
N GLY A 146 1.37 1.07 0.27
CA GLY A 146 1.49 1.51 -1.11
C GLY A 146 2.47 0.67 -1.92
N PHE A 147 2.73 1.07 -3.16
CA PHE A 147 3.82 0.55 -3.98
C PHE A 147 4.71 1.69 -4.48
N ARG A 148 5.92 1.35 -4.92
CA ARG A 148 6.84 2.24 -5.63
C ARG A 148 7.41 1.50 -6.83
N GLN A 149 7.63 2.23 -7.92
CA GLN A 149 8.42 1.70 -9.03
C GLN A 149 9.88 2.08 -8.82
N GLU A 150 10.76 1.09 -8.77
CA GLU A 150 12.20 1.26 -8.61
C GLU A 150 12.90 0.66 -9.84
N GLY A 151 13.13 1.48 -10.86
CA GLY A 151 13.57 1.00 -12.16
C GLY A 151 12.48 0.14 -12.83
N GLU A 152 12.81 -1.11 -13.13
CA GLU A 152 11.87 -2.08 -13.69
C GLU A 152 11.02 -2.79 -12.62
N ASP A 153 11.40 -2.67 -11.36
CA ASP A 153 10.82 -3.41 -10.23
C ASP A 153 9.63 -2.67 -9.60
N ILE A 154 8.71 -3.44 -9.03
CA ILE A 154 7.63 -2.93 -8.18
C ILE A 154 7.90 -3.32 -6.73
N VAL A 155 8.07 -2.33 -5.88
CA VAL A 155 8.35 -2.50 -4.44
C VAL A 155 7.11 -2.15 -3.64
N ILE A 156 6.48 -3.16 -3.05
CA ILE A 156 5.33 -3.05 -2.18
C ILE A 156 5.81 -2.67 -0.77
N VAL A 157 5.16 -1.70 -0.17
CA VAL A 157 5.52 -1.16 1.14
C VAL A 157 4.45 -1.54 2.15
N VAL A 158 4.89 -2.11 3.26
CA VAL A 158 4.05 -2.58 4.37
C VAL A 158 4.28 -1.74 5.61
N GLU A 159 3.22 -1.41 6.33
CA GLU A 159 3.29 -0.72 7.61
C GLU A 159 2.63 -1.52 8.73
N ASN A 160 2.82 -1.08 9.98
CA ASN A 160 2.00 -1.56 11.09
C ASN A 160 0.58 -1.06 10.90
N ALA A 161 -0.39 -1.98 10.96
CA ALA A 161 -1.79 -1.62 11.06
C ALA A 161 -2.04 -0.81 12.35
N ARG A 162 -2.91 0.19 12.27
CA ARG A 162 -3.18 1.12 13.37
C ARG A 162 -4.67 1.25 13.60
N PHE A 163 -5.05 1.40 14.86
CA PHE A 163 -6.43 1.70 15.22
C PHE A 163 -6.92 2.98 14.53
N GLY A 164 -8.18 2.98 14.09
CA GLY A 164 -8.80 4.12 13.40
C GLY A 164 -8.41 4.28 11.92
N ARG A 165 -7.57 3.39 11.36
CA ARG A 165 -7.33 3.32 9.91
C ARG A 165 -7.87 1.99 9.36
N PRO A 166 -8.43 1.98 8.14
CA PRO A 166 -8.80 0.74 7.49
C PRO A 166 -7.58 -0.18 7.36
N LEU A 167 -7.72 -1.42 7.82
CA LEU A 167 -6.75 -2.48 7.55
C LEU A 167 -6.87 -2.88 6.07
N THR A 168 -5.75 -2.86 5.37
CA THR A 168 -5.69 -3.19 3.94
C THR A 168 -4.76 -4.38 3.73
N SER A 169 -5.35 -5.54 3.49
CA SER A 169 -4.61 -6.79 3.25
C SER A 169 -4.24 -7.00 1.79
N GLY A 170 -4.83 -6.25 0.85
CA GLY A 170 -4.56 -6.43 -0.58
C GLY A 170 -4.59 -5.15 -1.39
N ALA A 171 -4.12 -5.27 -2.64
CA ALA A 171 -4.06 -4.19 -3.60
C ALA A 171 -4.08 -4.71 -5.05
N VAL A 172 -4.55 -3.87 -5.98
CA VAL A 172 -4.17 -3.96 -7.39
C VAL A 172 -2.89 -3.14 -7.57
N ILE A 173 -1.87 -3.73 -8.17
CA ILE A 173 -0.56 -3.10 -8.37
C ILE A 173 -0.20 -3.10 -9.86
N PRO A 174 0.65 -2.18 -10.32
CA PRO A 174 1.21 -2.31 -11.66
C PRO A 174 2.03 -3.61 -11.79
N LYS A 175 2.02 -4.17 -12.99
CA LYS A 175 2.94 -5.24 -13.38
C LYS A 175 4.35 -4.67 -13.56
N PRO A 176 5.42 -5.35 -13.11
CA PRO A 176 6.78 -4.93 -13.42
C PRO A 176 7.01 -4.81 -14.93
N THR A 177 7.87 -3.88 -15.33
CA THR A 177 8.23 -3.68 -16.75
C THR A 177 9.48 -4.49 -17.10
N GLY A 178 9.65 -4.87 -18.37
CA GLY A 178 10.89 -5.50 -18.82
C GLY A 178 11.21 -6.81 -18.07
N SER A 179 12.37 -6.84 -17.40
CA SER A 179 12.85 -7.97 -16.60
C SER A 179 12.57 -7.85 -15.10
N GLY A 180 11.86 -6.80 -14.71
CA GLY A 180 11.60 -6.45 -13.32
C GLY A 180 10.80 -7.50 -12.55
N ARG A 181 10.85 -7.35 -11.23
CA ARG A 181 10.24 -8.26 -10.25
C ARG A 181 9.38 -7.50 -9.25
N VAL A 182 8.61 -8.24 -8.48
CA VAL A 182 7.84 -7.70 -7.35
C VAL A 182 8.59 -8.00 -6.06
N TYR A 183 8.71 -6.97 -5.23
CA TYR A 183 9.34 -7.06 -3.93
C TYR A 183 8.44 -6.51 -2.84
N LEU A 184 8.78 -6.84 -1.61
CA LEU A 184 8.17 -6.35 -0.40
C LEU A 184 9.21 -5.71 0.51
N ARG A 185 8.85 -4.63 1.17
CA ARG A 185 9.65 -4.05 2.25
C ARG A 185 8.81 -3.39 3.34
N PRO A 186 9.34 -3.30 4.57
CA PRO A 186 8.74 -2.47 5.60
C PRO A 186 8.86 -0.97 5.27
N ALA A 187 7.87 -0.18 5.69
CA ALA A 187 7.84 1.27 5.55
C ALA A 187 8.95 1.96 6.35
N SER A 188 9.38 1.36 7.46
CA SER A 188 10.47 1.84 8.30
C SER A 188 11.16 0.69 9.03
N ARG A 189 12.29 0.94 9.68
CA ARG A 189 13.05 -0.11 10.38
C ARG A 189 12.28 -0.67 11.58
N GLU A 190 11.33 0.07 12.12
CA GLU A 190 10.49 -0.29 13.27
C GLU A 190 9.35 -1.25 12.89
N VAL A 191 9.00 -1.35 11.61
CA VAL A 191 7.97 -2.30 11.13
C VAL A 191 8.59 -3.69 11.04
N PRO A 192 8.08 -4.71 11.77
CA PRO A 192 8.68 -6.03 11.81
C PRO A 192 8.33 -6.91 10.60
N TYR A 193 7.28 -6.54 9.87
CA TYR A 193 6.72 -7.29 8.76
C TYR A 193 7.47 -7.11 7.45
N GLY A 194 7.48 -8.17 6.64
CA GLY A 194 7.89 -8.10 5.23
C GLY A 194 9.39 -7.93 5.00
N ARG A 195 10.21 -8.20 6.02
CA ARG A 195 11.66 -8.22 5.90
C ARG A 195 12.12 -9.48 5.15
N PRO A 196 13.19 -9.40 4.36
CA PRO A 196 13.77 -10.58 3.74
C PRO A 196 14.43 -11.50 4.77
N ALA A 197 14.35 -12.81 4.54
CA ALA A 197 15.01 -13.80 5.37
C ALA A 197 16.53 -13.82 5.22
N ASP A 198 17.05 -13.35 4.07
CA ASP A 198 18.47 -13.40 3.70
C ASP A 198 19.26 -12.12 4.06
N GLY A 199 18.62 -11.13 4.68
CA GLY A 199 19.25 -9.86 5.05
C GLY A 199 19.45 -8.88 3.88
N SER A 200 18.88 -9.15 2.71
CA SER A 200 18.81 -8.18 1.60
C SER A 200 17.96 -6.95 1.96
N THR A 201 17.87 -5.98 1.06
CA THR A 201 17.05 -4.77 1.28
C THR A 201 15.56 -5.06 1.11
N HIS A 202 15.23 -6.03 0.27
CA HIS A 202 13.88 -6.28 -0.24
C HIS A 202 13.58 -7.78 -0.19
N CYS A 203 12.43 -8.17 0.36
CA CYS A 203 11.97 -9.53 0.22
C CYS A 203 11.41 -9.74 -1.18
N ARG A 204 11.96 -10.70 -1.92
CA ARG A 204 11.49 -11.03 -3.27
C ARG A 204 10.20 -11.86 -3.21
N LEU A 205 9.25 -11.51 -4.07
CA LEU A 205 8.01 -12.26 -4.28
C LEU A 205 8.11 -12.99 -5.62
N ASP A 206 7.96 -14.31 -5.59
CA ASP A 206 8.00 -15.18 -6.77
C ASP A 206 6.61 -15.38 -7.40
#